data_AF-A0A7Y6ADZ7-F1
#
_entry.id   AF-A0A7Y6ADZ7-F1
#
_cell.length_a   1.000
_cell.length_b   1.000
_cell.length_c   1.000
_cell.angle_alpha   90.00
_cell.angle_beta   90.00
_cell.angle_gamma   90.00
#
_symmetry.space_group_name_H-M   'P 1'
#
loop_
_entity.id
_entity.type
_entity.pdbx_description
1 polymer ?
#
loop_
_entity_poly.entity_id
_entity_poly.type
_entity_poly.pdbx_seq_one_letter_code
_entity_poly.pdbx_strand_id
1 'polypeptide(L)'
;MTTGQAIAAVALVCVATALFGAYGLRPGRATSDFFVASRTVSPQRNAAAIGGEYLSAASFLGIAGLVLAFGADMLWFGIGYTAGYLVLLALVAAPLRRSGAYTLPDFAEARLGSVPVRRLAALLVVLIGWLYLLPQLRGASLTLRTVTGAPLWAGPVAVTAVVVWVVAFGGMRSVTLVQAFQYWLKLTALAVPVVFLMLAWRADGAPWPDDDAPPRFPHATTVT
;
A
#
# COMPACT_ATOMS: atom_id res chain seq x y z
N MET A 1 -6.08 13.79 20.35
CA MET A 1 -5.10 12.70 20.55
C MET A 1 -3.89 13.28 21.25
N THR A 2 -3.42 12.67 22.34
CA THR A 2 -2.14 13.07 22.95
C THR A 2 -0.97 12.44 22.20
N THR A 3 0.21 13.04 22.27
CA THR A 3 1.44 12.49 21.69
C THR A 3 1.71 11.06 22.16
N GLY A 4 1.44 10.76 23.45
CA GLY A 4 1.56 9.41 23.99
C GLY A 4 0.64 8.39 23.33
N GLN A 5 -0.62 8.76 23.05
CA GLN A 5 -1.57 7.90 22.32
C GLN A 5 -1.11 7.64 20.88
N ALA A 6 -0.53 8.65 20.21
CA ALA A 6 0.00 8.51 18.87
C ALA A 6 1.19 7.54 18.81
N ILE A 7 2.14 7.70 19.74
CA ILE A 7 3.30 6.80 19.86
C ILE A 7 2.83 5.38 20.14
N ALA A 8 1.90 5.19 21.07
CA ALA A 8 1.35 3.87 21.40
C ALA A 8 0.67 3.21 20.19
N ALA A 9 -0.12 3.96 19.42
CA ALA A 9 -0.78 3.45 18.22
C ALA A 9 0.24 3.03 17.14
N VAL A 10 1.27 3.86 16.87
CA VAL A 10 2.33 3.52 15.92
C VAL A 10 3.10 2.28 16.37
N ALA A 11 3.49 2.22 17.65
CA ALA A 11 4.19 1.08 18.22
C ALA A 11 3.35 -0.20 18.11
N LEU A 12 2.05 -0.13 18.41
CA LEU A 12 1.13 -1.25 18.28
C LEU A 12 1.07 -1.78 16.86
N VAL A 13 0.97 -0.91 15.84
CA VAL A 13 0.95 -1.31 14.44
C VAL A 13 2.28 -1.94 14.02
N CYS A 14 3.41 -1.37 14.44
CA CYS A 14 4.74 -1.92 14.17
C CYS A 14 4.94 -3.31 14.81
N VAL A 15 4.56 -3.46 16.08
CA VAL A 15 4.65 -4.72 16.81
C VAL A 15 3.71 -5.77 16.20
N ALA A 16 2.46 -5.42 15.91
CA ALA A 16 1.53 -6.33 15.24
C ALA A 16 2.08 -6.79 13.89
N THR A 17 2.61 -5.85 13.08
CA THR A 17 3.26 -6.16 11.80
C THR A 17 4.42 -7.14 11.97
N ALA A 18 5.30 -6.90 12.95
CA ALA A 18 6.40 -7.82 13.25
C ALA A 18 5.90 -9.19 13.71
N LEU A 19 4.89 -9.26 14.59
CA LEU A 19 4.32 -10.52 15.07
C LEU A 19 3.69 -11.34 13.94
N PHE A 20 2.92 -10.70 13.05
CA PHE A 20 2.40 -11.38 11.85
C PHE A 20 3.53 -11.85 10.93
N GLY A 21 4.60 -11.05 10.78
CA GLY A 21 5.81 -11.46 10.06
C GLY A 21 6.47 -12.70 10.68
N ALA A 22 6.58 -12.73 12.01
CA ALA A 22 7.13 -13.83 12.78
C ALA A 22 6.29 -15.11 12.62
N TYR A 23 4.96 -14.98 12.67
CA TYR A 23 4.04 -16.10 12.51
C TYR A 23 4.14 -16.78 11.14
N GLY A 24 4.53 -16.01 10.11
CA GLY A 24 4.76 -16.55 8.77
C GLY A 24 6.07 -17.34 8.61
N LEU A 25 6.97 -17.31 9.60
CA LEU A 25 8.27 -17.99 9.56
C LEU A 25 8.11 -19.51 9.44
N ARG A 26 8.89 -20.13 8.56
CA ARG A 26 9.00 -21.59 8.45
C ARG A 26 10.47 -22.04 8.42
N PRO A 27 10.88 -22.97 9.30
CA PRO A 27 12.19 -23.62 9.24
C PRO A 27 12.31 -24.52 7.99
N GLY A 28 13.52 -24.63 7.40
CA GLY A 28 13.81 -25.57 6.29
C GLY A 28 13.78 -24.96 4.88
N ARG A 29 14.62 -23.96 4.60
CA ARG A 29 14.59 -23.08 3.42
C ARG A 29 14.92 -23.78 2.09
N ALA A 30 13.91 -24.14 1.30
CA ALA A 30 14.05 -24.25 -0.15
C ALA A 30 13.87 -22.86 -0.81
N THR A 31 14.54 -22.61 -1.94
CA THR A 31 14.40 -21.35 -2.72
C THR A 31 12.94 -21.04 -3.07
N SER A 32 12.14 -22.07 -3.36
CA SER A 32 10.70 -21.96 -3.63
C SER A 32 9.88 -21.46 -2.43
N ASP A 33 10.28 -21.79 -1.22
CA ASP A 33 9.59 -21.35 -0.01
C ASP A 33 9.83 -19.86 0.23
N PHE A 34 11.06 -19.40 -0.01
CA PHE A 34 11.40 -18.00 0.14
C PHE A 34 10.76 -17.11 -0.92
N PHE A 35 10.86 -17.48 -2.21
CA PHE A 35 10.40 -16.62 -3.31
C PHE A 35 8.92 -16.78 -3.66
N VAL A 36 8.30 -17.94 -3.44
CA VAL A 36 6.89 -18.18 -3.86
C VAL A 36 6.05 -18.88 -2.80
N ALA A 37 6.52 -19.01 -1.56
CA ALA A 37 5.81 -19.67 -0.46
C ALA A 37 5.28 -21.08 -0.84
N SER A 38 6.07 -21.81 -1.64
CA SER A 38 5.70 -23.12 -2.21
C SER A 38 4.36 -23.11 -2.97
N ARG A 39 3.91 -21.93 -3.43
CA ARG A 39 2.62 -21.70 -4.11
C ARG A 39 1.39 -22.11 -3.26
N THR A 40 1.53 -22.10 -1.93
CA THR A 40 0.47 -22.54 -0.98
C THR A 40 -0.43 -21.41 -0.48
N VAL A 41 -0.19 -20.17 -0.90
CA VAL A 41 -0.98 -19.01 -0.49
C VAL A 41 -2.38 -19.10 -1.09
N SER A 42 -3.42 -19.05 -0.25
CA SER A 42 -4.81 -19.04 -0.71
C SER A 42 -5.13 -17.77 -1.54
N PRO A 43 -5.98 -17.87 -2.57
CA PRO A 43 -6.35 -16.73 -3.41
C PRO A 43 -6.83 -15.50 -2.64
N GLN A 44 -7.66 -15.67 -1.61
CA GLN A 44 -8.18 -14.56 -0.80
C GLN A 44 -7.07 -13.79 -0.06
N ARG A 45 -6.12 -14.51 0.57
CA ARG A 45 -4.95 -13.87 1.21
C ARG A 45 -4.07 -13.15 0.20
N ASN A 46 -3.87 -13.73 -0.98
CA ASN A 46 -3.09 -13.08 -2.02
C ASN A 46 -3.79 -11.81 -2.56
N ALA A 47 -5.11 -11.86 -2.74
CA ALA A 47 -5.91 -10.71 -3.14
C ALA A 47 -5.86 -9.60 -2.09
N ALA A 48 -5.99 -9.94 -0.80
CA ALA A 48 -5.85 -8.99 0.30
C ALA A 48 -4.44 -8.37 0.33
N ALA A 49 -3.39 -9.16 0.11
CA ALA A 49 -2.02 -8.65 0.06
C ALA A 49 -1.79 -7.68 -1.11
N ILE A 50 -2.29 -8.01 -2.31
CA ILE A 50 -2.23 -7.12 -3.49
C ILE A 50 -3.04 -5.84 -3.25
N GLY A 51 -4.24 -5.96 -2.65
CA GLY A 51 -5.05 -4.81 -2.25
C GLY A 51 -4.36 -3.94 -1.18
N GLY A 52 -3.60 -4.56 -0.29
CA GLY A 52 -2.79 -3.88 0.72
C GLY A 52 -1.66 -3.06 0.11
N GLU A 53 -1.03 -3.58 -0.95
CA GLU A 53 -0.03 -2.86 -1.75
C GLU A 53 -0.65 -1.70 -2.54
N TYR A 54 -1.86 -1.90 -3.07
CA TYR A 54 -2.61 -0.82 -3.72
C TYR A 54 -2.88 0.34 -2.75
N LEU A 55 -3.22 0.06 -1.49
CA LEU A 55 -3.36 1.04 -0.40
C LEU A 55 -1.99 1.46 0.19
N SER A 56 -1.05 1.84 -0.66
CA SER A 56 0.26 2.35 -0.25
C SER A 56 0.20 3.83 0.14
N ALA A 57 1.27 4.32 0.76
CA ALA A 57 1.42 5.74 1.06
C ALA A 57 1.37 6.61 -0.20
N ALA A 58 1.90 6.12 -1.34
CA ALA A 58 1.84 6.81 -2.61
C ALA A 58 0.39 6.97 -3.10
N SER A 59 -0.41 5.91 -3.05
CA SER A 59 -1.83 5.98 -3.45
C SER A 59 -2.64 6.85 -2.48
N PHE A 60 -2.51 6.63 -1.18
CA PHE A 60 -3.32 7.33 -0.18
C PHE A 60 -2.94 8.82 -0.07
N LEU A 61 -1.68 9.14 0.24
CA LEU A 61 -1.25 10.54 0.39
C LEU A 61 -1.08 11.23 -0.96
N GLY A 62 -0.68 10.50 -2.01
CA GLY A 62 -0.49 11.08 -3.34
C GLY A 62 -1.81 11.48 -3.98
N ILE A 63 -2.82 10.61 -4.01
CA ILE A 63 -4.14 10.97 -4.56
C ILE A 63 -4.77 12.07 -3.70
N ALA A 64 -4.71 11.98 -2.38
CA ALA A 64 -5.21 13.06 -1.51
C ALA A 64 -4.51 14.41 -1.78
N GLY A 65 -3.19 14.40 -1.99
CA GLY A 65 -2.42 15.60 -2.34
C GLY A 65 -2.78 16.14 -3.72
N LEU A 66 -3.00 15.28 -4.71
CA LEU A 66 -3.45 15.68 -6.04
C LEU A 66 -4.86 16.28 -5.98
N VAL A 67 -5.78 15.67 -5.25
CA VAL A 67 -7.14 16.19 -5.08
C VAL A 67 -7.11 17.57 -4.40
N LEU A 68 -6.26 17.75 -3.39
CA LEU A 68 -6.08 19.05 -2.74
C LEU A 68 -5.54 20.11 -3.71
N ALA A 69 -4.62 19.74 -4.61
CA ALA A 69 -3.96 20.69 -5.52
C ALA A 69 -4.77 20.99 -6.80
N PHE A 70 -5.47 20.00 -7.33
CA PHE A 70 -6.07 20.03 -8.67
C PHE A 70 -7.58 19.67 -8.69
N GLY A 71 -8.18 19.41 -7.53
CA GLY A 71 -9.62 19.17 -7.40
C GLY A 71 -10.03 17.69 -7.56
N ALA A 72 -11.35 17.47 -7.49
CA ALA A 72 -11.96 16.13 -7.40
C ALA A 72 -11.71 15.25 -8.64
N ASP A 73 -11.43 15.84 -9.80
CA ASP A 73 -11.13 15.11 -11.04
C ASP A 73 -9.91 14.17 -10.89
N MET A 74 -9.01 14.45 -9.94
CA MET A 74 -7.87 13.60 -9.65
C MET A 74 -8.25 12.22 -9.09
N LEU A 75 -9.49 12.02 -8.65
CA LEU A 75 -10.00 10.71 -8.23
C LEU A 75 -9.96 9.67 -9.37
N TRP A 76 -9.99 10.12 -10.63
CA TRP A 76 -9.83 9.24 -11.80
C TRP A 76 -8.50 8.47 -11.82
N PHE A 77 -7.43 8.99 -11.20
CA PHE A 77 -6.16 8.28 -11.12
C PHE A 77 -6.29 6.95 -10.37
N GLY A 78 -7.06 6.91 -9.28
CA GLY A 78 -7.31 5.66 -8.56
C GLY A 78 -8.08 4.65 -9.42
N ILE A 79 -9.07 5.10 -10.17
CA ILE A 79 -9.83 4.23 -11.08
C ILE A 79 -8.90 3.68 -12.17
N GLY A 80 -8.08 4.54 -12.78
CA GLY A 80 -7.11 4.16 -13.80
C GLY A 80 -6.09 3.14 -13.31
N TYR A 81 -5.55 3.30 -12.10
CA TYR A 81 -4.63 2.33 -11.52
C TYR A 81 -5.29 0.97 -11.27
N THR A 82 -6.53 0.97 -10.80
CA THR A 82 -7.31 -0.26 -10.61
C THR A 82 -7.57 -0.96 -11.95
N ALA A 83 -7.93 -0.22 -12.99
CA ALA A 83 -8.07 -0.76 -14.34
C ALA A 83 -6.76 -1.38 -14.84
N GLY A 84 -5.62 -0.75 -14.58
CA GLY A 84 -4.30 -1.30 -14.87
C GLY A 84 -4.05 -2.66 -14.22
N TYR A 85 -4.48 -2.86 -12.96
CA TYR A 85 -4.39 -4.15 -12.29
C TYR A 85 -5.24 -5.23 -12.96
N LEU A 86 -6.43 -4.87 -13.47
CA LEU A 86 -7.27 -5.81 -14.23
C LEU A 86 -6.61 -6.23 -15.54
N VAL A 87 -5.99 -5.29 -16.26
CA VAL A 87 -5.23 -5.58 -17.48
C VAL A 87 -4.04 -6.49 -17.20
N LEU A 88 -3.27 -6.21 -16.13
CA LEU A 88 -2.18 -7.07 -15.69
C LEU A 88 -2.66 -8.48 -15.32
N LEU A 89 -3.79 -8.58 -14.63
CA LEU A 89 -4.39 -9.87 -14.27
C LEU A 89 -4.79 -10.66 -15.52
N ALA A 90 -5.44 -10.03 -16.49
CA ALA A 90 -5.93 -10.67 -17.70
C ALA A 90 -4.79 -11.10 -18.64
N LEU A 91 -3.79 -10.25 -18.84
CA LEU A 91 -2.77 -10.44 -19.87
C LEU A 91 -1.46 -11.04 -19.34
N VAL A 92 -1.06 -10.70 -18.11
CA VAL A 92 0.30 -10.96 -17.62
C VAL A 92 0.34 -12.08 -16.59
N ALA A 93 -0.66 -12.19 -15.71
CA ALA A 93 -0.64 -13.16 -14.61
C ALA A 93 -0.60 -14.62 -15.08
N ALA A 94 -1.37 -14.98 -16.11
CA ALA A 94 -1.45 -16.36 -16.59
C ALA A 94 -0.15 -16.84 -17.29
N PRO A 95 0.46 -16.07 -18.23
CA PRO A 95 1.77 -16.41 -18.79
C PRO A 95 2.86 -16.55 -17.73
N LEU A 96 2.92 -15.62 -16.77
CA LEU A 96 3.90 -15.68 -15.67
C LEU A 96 3.72 -16.93 -14.82
N ARG A 97 2.48 -17.30 -14.47
CA ARG A 97 2.22 -18.48 -13.64
C ARG A 97 2.64 -19.78 -14.33
N ARG A 98 2.43 -19.87 -15.66
CA ARG A 98 2.77 -21.05 -16.48
C ARG A 98 4.27 -21.21 -16.74
N SER A 99 5.04 -20.12 -16.73
CA SER A 99 6.48 -20.18 -17.03
C SER A 99 7.31 -20.87 -15.95
N GLY A 100 6.82 -20.90 -14.69
CA GLY A 100 7.57 -21.46 -13.57
C GLY A 100 8.66 -20.53 -13.02
N ALA A 101 8.92 -19.39 -13.66
CA ALA A 101 9.95 -18.43 -13.26
C ALA A 101 9.70 -17.84 -11.86
N TYR A 102 10.79 -17.61 -11.11
CA TYR A 102 10.72 -17.00 -9.78
C TYR A 102 10.71 -15.47 -9.84
N THR A 103 11.32 -14.88 -10.87
CA THR A 103 11.41 -13.42 -11.03
C THR A 103 11.00 -12.97 -12.44
N LEU A 104 10.62 -11.69 -12.57
CA LEU A 104 10.34 -11.06 -13.87
C LEU A 104 11.54 -11.13 -14.84
N PRO A 105 12.79 -10.89 -14.41
CA PRO A 105 13.97 -11.09 -15.25
C PRO A 105 14.11 -12.52 -15.76
N ASP A 106 13.91 -13.53 -14.91
CA ASP A 106 14.00 -14.94 -15.32
C ASP A 106 12.93 -15.28 -16.35
N PHE A 107 11.72 -14.72 -16.20
CA PHE A 107 10.67 -14.87 -17.19
C PHE A 107 11.06 -14.23 -18.54
N ALA A 108 11.67 -13.04 -18.52
CA ALA A 108 12.12 -12.37 -19.73
C ALA A 108 13.20 -13.18 -20.47
N GLU A 109 14.15 -13.76 -19.73
CA GLU A 109 15.15 -14.68 -20.30
C GLU A 109 14.49 -15.93 -20.88
N ALA A 110 13.64 -16.61 -20.11
CA ALA A 110 12.99 -17.84 -20.54
C ALA A 110 12.13 -17.64 -21.81
N ARG A 111 11.55 -16.44 -21.96
CA ARG A 111 10.72 -16.11 -23.12
C ARG A 111 11.52 -15.70 -24.35
N LEU A 112 12.66 -15.03 -24.18
CA LEU A 112 13.41 -14.38 -25.26
C LEU A 112 14.79 -15.00 -25.53
N GLY A 113 15.24 -15.96 -24.71
CA GLY A 113 16.52 -16.65 -24.85
C GLY A 113 17.74 -15.74 -24.68
N SER A 114 17.63 -14.62 -23.96
CA SER A 114 18.65 -13.56 -23.95
C SER A 114 19.08 -13.13 -22.55
N VAL A 115 20.33 -13.43 -22.19
CA VAL A 115 20.97 -12.99 -20.94
C VAL A 115 21.08 -11.45 -20.85
N PRO A 116 21.42 -10.70 -21.92
CA PRO A 116 21.37 -9.24 -21.89
C PRO A 116 19.99 -8.69 -21.50
N VAL A 117 18.91 -9.28 -22.04
CA VAL A 117 17.54 -8.88 -21.70
C VAL A 117 17.22 -9.17 -20.24
N ARG A 118 17.66 -10.30 -19.70
CA ARG A 118 17.55 -10.58 -18.25
C ARG A 118 18.18 -9.49 -17.40
N ARG A 119 19.42 -9.08 -17.74
CA ARG A 119 20.16 -8.06 -17.00
C ARG A 119 19.48 -6.70 -17.07
N LEU A 120 18.99 -6.32 -18.25
CA LEU A 120 18.23 -5.08 -18.43
C LEU A 120 16.93 -5.11 -17.62
N ALA A 121 16.17 -6.22 -17.69
CA ALA A 121 14.96 -6.39 -16.90
C ALA A 121 15.24 -6.32 -15.40
N ALA A 122 16.31 -6.94 -14.92
CA ALA A 122 16.73 -6.87 -13.52
C ALA A 122 17.05 -5.43 -13.09
N LEU A 123 17.79 -4.69 -13.91
CA LEU A 123 18.09 -3.28 -13.66
C LEU A 123 16.82 -2.43 -13.58
N LEU A 124 15.90 -2.62 -14.53
CA LEU A 124 14.62 -1.89 -14.54
C LEU A 124 13.77 -2.20 -13.31
N VAL A 125 13.67 -3.46 -12.91
CA VAL A 125 12.95 -3.88 -11.70
C VAL A 125 13.53 -3.21 -10.45
N VAL A 126 14.86 -3.20 -10.31
CA VAL A 126 15.54 -2.54 -9.18
C VAL A 126 15.34 -1.03 -9.21
N LEU A 127 15.47 -0.40 -10.38
CA LEU A 127 15.28 1.04 -10.54
C LEU A 127 13.86 1.47 -10.17
N ILE A 128 12.84 0.77 -10.69
CA ILE A 128 11.44 1.04 -10.38
C ILE A 128 11.19 0.82 -8.88
N GLY A 129 11.76 -0.24 -8.29
CA GLY A 129 11.69 -0.48 -6.85
C GLY A 129 12.24 0.70 -6.03
N TRP A 130 13.40 1.24 -6.40
CA TRP A 130 13.98 2.42 -5.76
C TRP A 130 13.11 3.66 -5.87
N LEU A 131 12.60 3.94 -7.08
CA LEU A 131 11.70 5.08 -7.30
C LEU A 131 10.43 4.96 -6.46
N TYR A 132 9.93 3.75 -6.27
CA TYR A 132 8.73 3.48 -5.50
C TYR A 132 8.95 3.55 -3.98
N LEU A 133 10.16 3.29 -3.49
CA LEU A 133 10.50 3.44 -2.07
C LEU A 133 10.52 4.90 -1.61
N LEU A 134 10.94 5.84 -2.46
CA LEU A 134 11.05 7.26 -2.12
C LEU A 134 9.75 7.86 -1.52
N PRO A 135 8.59 7.79 -2.19
CA PRO A 135 7.35 8.32 -1.65
C PRO A 135 6.90 7.58 -0.37
N GLN A 136 7.21 6.29 -0.23
CA GLN A 136 6.85 5.52 0.98
C GLN A 136 7.63 5.99 2.20
N LEU A 137 8.95 6.14 2.07
CA LEU A 137 9.80 6.64 3.14
C LEU A 137 9.43 8.09 3.49
N ARG A 138 9.14 8.92 2.48
CA ARG A 138 8.66 10.28 2.72
C ARG A 138 7.31 10.30 3.43
N GLY A 139 6.39 9.42 3.04
CA GLY A 139 5.10 9.23 3.71
C GLY A 139 5.26 8.84 5.17
N ALA A 140 6.19 7.94 5.48
CA ALA A 140 6.53 7.56 6.85
C ALA A 140 7.08 8.74 7.67
N SER A 141 8.01 9.53 7.11
CA SER A 141 8.54 10.73 7.75
C SER A 141 7.44 11.72 8.10
N LEU A 142 6.58 12.04 7.14
CA LEU A 142 5.52 13.04 7.31
C LEU A 142 4.50 12.56 8.33
N THR A 143 4.04 11.31 8.21
CA THR A 143 3.05 10.73 9.12
C THR A 143 3.55 10.74 10.56
N LEU A 144 4.76 10.23 10.80
CA LEU A 144 5.31 10.15 12.15
C LEU A 144 5.52 11.54 12.75
N ARG A 145 6.08 12.48 11.98
CA ARG A 145 6.27 13.85 12.45
C ARG A 145 4.94 14.54 12.78
N THR A 146 3.91 14.36 11.95
CA THR A 146 2.61 14.99 12.17
C THR A 146 1.92 14.49 13.44
N VAL A 147 2.06 13.20 13.78
CA VAL A 147 1.36 12.61 14.93
C VAL A 147 2.16 12.62 16.23
N THR A 148 3.51 12.69 16.16
CA THR A 148 4.36 12.65 17.37
C THR A 148 5.31 13.84 17.54
N GLY A 149 5.52 14.66 16.51
CA GLY A 149 6.55 15.71 16.50
C GLY A 149 7.98 15.18 16.29
N ALA A 150 8.16 13.87 16.03
CA ALA A 150 9.46 13.26 15.83
C ALA A 150 10.26 13.84 14.65
N PRO A 151 11.60 13.74 14.66
CA PRO A 151 12.42 14.18 13.55
C PRO A 151 12.14 13.36 12.28
N LEU A 152 12.32 14.00 11.11
CA LEU A 152 11.97 13.41 9.81
C LEU A 152 12.65 12.07 9.49
N TRP A 153 13.84 11.82 10.05
CA TRP A 153 14.58 10.58 9.83
C TRP A 153 14.00 9.38 10.61
N ALA A 154 13.27 9.62 11.71
CA ALA A 154 12.78 8.56 12.58
C ALA A 154 11.76 7.64 11.87
N GLY A 155 10.88 8.22 11.05
CA GLY A 155 9.86 7.47 10.29
C GLY A 155 10.47 6.44 9.32
N PRO A 156 11.34 6.86 8.39
CA PRO A 156 12.05 5.97 7.47
C PRO A 156 12.84 4.88 8.18
N VAL A 157 13.55 5.21 9.27
CA VAL A 157 14.33 4.23 10.04
C VAL A 157 13.43 3.18 10.67
N ALA A 158 12.35 3.60 11.34
CA ALA A 158 11.42 2.69 11.98
C ALA A 158 10.74 1.74 10.97
N VAL A 159 10.22 2.28 9.86
CA VAL A 159 9.58 1.47 8.81
C VAL A 159 10.59 0.51 8.17
N THR A 160 11.77 0.99 7.81
CA THR A 160 12.80 0.16 7.18
C THR A 160 13.24 -0.97 8.11
N ALA A 161 13.45 -0.69 9.41
CA ALA A 161 13.83 -1.71 10.37
C ALA A 161 12.78 -2.84 10.48
N VAL A 162 11.50 -2.49 10.56
CA VAL A 162 10.40 -3.47 10.62
C VAL A 162 10.31 -4.27 9.33
N VAL A 163 10.35 -3.61 8.16
CA VAL A 163 10.24 -4.29 6.86
C VAL A 163 11.44 -5.21 6.61
N VAL A 164 12.67 -4.75 6.87
CA VAL A 164 13.88 -5.57 6.71
C VAL A 164 13.79 -6.81 7.60
N TRP A 165 13.35 -6.66 8.85
CA TRP A 165 13.16 -7.80 9.74
C TRP A 165 12.13 -8.80 9.18
N VAL A 166 10.96 -8.33 8.75
CA VAL A 166 9.91 -9.21 8.18
C VAL A 166 10.40 -9.93 6.93
N VAL A 167 11.04 -9.21 6.01
CA VAL A 167 11.45 -9.75 4.70
C VAL A 167 12.65 -10.69 4.83
N ALA A 168 13.69 -10.29 5.58
CA ALA A 168 14.93 -11.06 5.70
C ALA A 168 14.71 -12.43 6.34
N PHE A 169 13.80 -12.52 7.31
CA PHE A 169 13.54 -13.77 8.02
C PHE A 169 12.36 -14.56 7.44
N GLY A 170 11.33 -13.88 6.92
CA GLY A 170 10.04 -14.46 6.58
C GLY A 170 9.78 -14.86 5.12
N GLY A 171 10.47 -14.25 4.16
CA GLY A 171 10.23 -14.49 2.72
C GLY A 171 8.78 -14.18 2.29
N MET A 172 8.36 -14.71 1.13
CA MET A 172 7.07 -14.36 0.52
C MET A 172 5.88 -14.71 1.41
N ARG A 173 5.92 -15.82 2.17
CA ARG A 173 4.81 -16.22 3.04
C ARG A 173 4.52 -15.19 4.13
N SER A 174 5.55 -14.75 4.85
CA SER A 174 5.41 -13.70 5.86
C SER A 174 5.00 -12.38 5.26
N VAL A 175 5.60 -12.00 4.12
CA VAL A 175 5.24 -10.74 3.43
C VAL A 175 3.77 -10.74 3.03
N THR A 176 3.28 -11.82 2.41
CA THR A 176 1.86 -11.92 2.03
C THR A 176 0.93 -11.87 3.25
N LEU A 177 1.29 -12.51 4.35
CA LEU A 177 0.49 -12.48 5.57
C LEU A 177 0.42 -11.08 6.17
N VAL A 178 1.57 -10.41 6.27
CA VAL A 178 1.67 -9.03 6.76
C VAL A 178 0.86 -8.08 5.89
N GLN A 179 0.99 -8.18 4.56
CA GLN A 179 0.24 -7.32 3.64
C GLN A 179 -1.27 -7.58 3.71
N ALA A 180 -1.70 -8.83 3.87
CA ALA A 180 -3.12 -9.15 4.06
C ALA A 180 -3.67 -8.57 5.37
N PHE A 181 -2.92 -8.65 6.47
CA PHE A 181 -3.28 -8.00 7.74
C PHE A 181 -3.37 -6.48 7.59
N GLN A 182 -2.34 -5.85 7.03
CA GLN A 182 -2.29 -4.41 6.85
C GLN A 182 -3.38 -3.90 5.90
N TYR A 183 -3.79 -4.69 4.91
CA TYR A 183 -4.92 -4.38 4.06
C TYR A 183 -6.21 -4.20 4.87
N TRP A 184 -6.58 -5.19 5.68
CA TRP A 184 -7.80 -5.11 6.49
C TRP A 184 -7.72 -4.01 7.55
N LEU A 185 -6.54 -3.80 8.15
CA LEU A 185 -6.31 -2.68 9.06
C LEU A 185 -6.52 -1.33 8.36
N LYS A 186 -5.91 -1.10 7.19
CA LYS A 186 -6.05 0.13 6.42
C LYS A 186 -7.48 0.34 5.93
N LEU A 187 -8.11 -0.74 5.44
CA LEU A 187 -9.48 -0.69 4.92
C LEU A 187 -10.47 -0.31 6.03
N THR A 188 -10.38 -0.94 7.19
CA THR A 188 -11.24 -0.62 8.34
C THR A 188 -10.98 0.80 8.84
N ALA A 189 -9.71 1.22 8.94
CA ALA A 189 -9.33 2.57 9.34
C ALA A 189 -9.87 3.66 8.40
N LEU A 190 -10.07 3.36 7.11
CA LEU A 190 -10.65 4.28 6.13
C LEU A 190 -12.19 4.18 6.09
N ALA A 191 -12.73 2.95 6.11
CA ALA A 191 -14.16 2.71 5.95
C ALA A 191 -14.98 3.22 7.14
N VAL A 192 -14.48 3.06 8.37
CA VAL A 192 -15.23 3.48 9.58
C VAL A 192 -15.49 4.99 9.59
N PRO A 193 -14.49 5.88 9.42
CA PRO A 193 -14.74 7.32 9.32
C PRO A 193 -15.66 7.68 8.15
N VAL A 194 -15.51 7.05 6.99
CA VAL A 194 -16.35 7.32 5.81
C VAL A 194 -17.80 6.98 6.07
N VAL A 195 -18.08 5.80 6.66
CA VAL A 195 -19.45 5.40 7.03
C VAL A 195 -20.03 6.35 8.07
N PHE A 196 -19.25 6.71 9.10
CA PHE A 196 -19.69 7.67 10.10
C PHE A 196 -20.06 9.03 9.48
N LEU A 197 -19.20 9.57 8.61
CA LEU A 197 -19.43 10.84 7.92
C LEU A 197 -20.68 10.78 7.04
N MET A 198 -20.92 9.68 6.33
CA MET A 198 -22.14 9.50 5.55
C MET A 198 -23.40 9.47 6.43
N LEU A 199 -23.34 8.84 7.60
CA LEU A 199 -24.46 8.82 8.54
C LEU A 199 -24.71 10.19 9.17
N ALA A 200 -23.65 10.91 9.55
CA ALA A 200 -23.74 12.26 10.08
C ALA A 200 -24.33 13.23 9.04
N TRP A 201 -23.85 13.19 7.79
CA TRP A 201 -24.38 13.98 6.69
C TRP A 201 -25.89 13.79 6.50
N ARG A 202 -26.35 12.53 6.56
CA ARG A 202 -27.78 12.20 6.47
C ARG A 202 -28.58 12.71 7.66
N ALA A 203 -28.01 12.64 8.86
CA ALA A 203 -28.67 13.12 10.09
C ALA A 203 -28.80 14.65 10.12
N ASP A 204 -27.80 15.36 9.59
CA ASP A 204 -27.76 16.82 9.52
C ASP A 204 -28.72 17.40 8.45
N GLY A 205 -29.37 16.54 7.66
CA GLY A 205 -30.30 16.96 6.59
C GLY A 205 -29.62 17.76 5.48
N ALA A 206 -28.30 17.63 5.34
CA ALA A 206 -27.53 18.35 4.33
C ALA A 206 -27.96 17.92 2.91
N PRO A 207 -28.13 18.87 1.97
CA PRO A 207 -28.56 18.58 0.61
C PRO A 207 -27.57 17.65 -0.08
N TRP A 208 -28.04 16.79 -0.98
CA TRP A 208 -27.13 15.95 -1.77
C TRP A 208 -26.36 16.83 -2.77
N PRO A 209 -25.13 16.46 -3.18
CA PRO A 209 -24.33 17.24 -4.13
C PRO A 209 -24.98 17.46 -5.51
N ASP A 210 -26.04 16.73 -5.84
CA ASP A 210 -26.83 16.85 -7.08
C ASP A 210 -27.90 17.96 -7.02
N ASP A 211 -28.07 18.64 -5.89
CA ASP A 211 -28.84 19.88 -5.90
C ASP A 211 -27.99 20.94 -6.62
N ASP A 212 -28.38 21.31 -7.85
CA ASP A 212 -27.91 22.51 -8.58
C ASP A 212 -28.14 23.85 -7.81
N ALA A 213 -28.48 23.75 -6.52
CA ALA A 213 -28.64 24.86 -5.62
C ALA A 213 -27.28 25.55 -5.39
N PRO A 214 -27.20 26.87 -5.57
CA PRO A 214 -25.97 27.61 -5.29
C PRO A 214 -25.54 27.39 -3.82
N PRO A 215 -24.22 27.33 -3.55
CA PRO A 215 -23.70 27.08 -2.22
C PRO A 215 -24.26 28.11 -1.22
N ARG A 216 -24.91 27.60 -0.17
CA ARG A 216 -25.45 28.44 0.91
C ARG A 216 -24.38 28.58 1.98
N PHE A 217 -23.83 29.79 2.15
CA PHE A 217 -22.94 30.11 3.25
C PHE A 217 -23.79 30.67 4.41
N PRO A 218 -24.00 29.91 5.51
CA PRO A 218 -24.81 30.37 6.64
C PRO A 218 -24.17 31.53 7.42
N HIS A 219 -22.88 31.76 7.23
CA HIS A 219 -22.15 32.84 7.87
C HIS A 219 -21.40 33.67 6.83
N ALA A 220 -21.57 34.99 6.90
CA ALA A 220 -20.76 35.93 6.14
C ALA A 220 -19.35 35.94 6.72
N THR A 221 -18.40 35.28 6.05
CA THR A 221 -16.98 35.38 6.39
C THR A 221 -16.41 36.62 5.68
N THR A 222 -16.19 37.71 6.41
CA THR A 222 -15.39 38.83 5.92
C THR A 222 -13.93 38.43 5.90
N VAL A 223 -13.35 38.33 4.70
CA VAL A 223 -11.91 38.21 4.52
C VAL A 223 -11.30 39.59 4.71
N THR A 224 -10.68 39.83 5.87
CA THR A 224 -9.80 40.97 6.12
C THR A 224 -8.36 40.64 5.74
#